data_AF-A0A257XQ39-F1
#
_entry.id   AF-A0A257XQ39-F1
#
_cell.length_a   1.000
_cell.length_b   1.000
_cell.length_c   1.000
_cell.angle_alpha   90.00
_cell.angle_beta   90.00
_cell.angle_gamma   90.00
#
_symmetry.space_group_name_H-M   'P 1'
#
loop_
_entity.id
_entity.type
_entity.pdbx_description
1 polymer ?
#
loop_
_entity_poly.entity_id
_entity_poly.type
_entity_poly.pdbx_seq_one_letter_code
_entity_poly.pdbx_strand_id
1 'polypeptide(L)'
;VYEGPVIKLLDFGAIVNVLPGRDGLLHISQIAHERVNAIGDHLKEGQIVKVKILEADEKGRLRLSMKALLEEVPAAPVVAAPEASDEQAS
;
A
#
# COMPACT_ATOMS: atom_id res chain seq x y z
N VAL A 1 -11.83 4.38 1.18
CA VAL A 1 -10.47 3.80 1.36
C VAL A 1 -10.09 3.16 0.04
N TYR A 2 -8.86 3.33 -0.41
CA TYR A 2 -8.37 2.77 -1.69
C TYR A 2 -7.30 1.73 -1.39
N GLU A 3 -7.19 0.72 -2.25
CA GLU A 3 -6.17 -0.32 -2.16
C GLU A 3 -5.30 -0.23 -3.40
N GLY A 4 -3.99 -0.29 -3.22
CA GLY A 4 -3.06 -0.10 -4.32
C GLY A 4 -1.75 -0.83 -4.09
N PRO A 5 -1.12 -1.35 -5.16
CA PRO A 5 0.24 -1.85 -5.05
C PRO A 5 1.21 -0.71 -4.81
N VAL A 6 2.19 -0.94 -3.94
CA VAL A 6 3.37 -0.08 -3.83
C VAL A 6 4.17 -0.22 -5.13
N ILE A 7 4.26 0.86 -5.89
CA ILE A 7 5.02 0.89 -7.14
C ILE A 7 6.51 1.12 -6.86
N LYS A 8 6.81 1.91 -5.81
CA LYS A 8 8.17 2.27 -5.46
C LYS A 8 8.29 2.68 -4.00
N LEU A 9 9.36 2.25 -3.34
CA LEU A 9 9.75 2.71 -2.02
C LEU A 9 10.82 3.79 -2.13
N LEU A 10 10.75 4.81 -1.27
CA LEU A 10 11.73 5.90 -1.15
C LEU A 10 12.16 6.01 0.32
N ASP A 11 13.26 6.70 0.61
CA ASP A 11 13.75 6.85 1.99
C ASP A 11 12.79 7.67 2.88
N PHE A 12 12.01 8.56 2.28
CA PHE A 12 11.08 9.46 2.98
C PHE A 12 9.60 9.17 2.69
N GLY A 13 9.28 8.14 1.89
CA GLY A 13 7.91 7.79 1.56
C GLY A 13 7.75 6.58 0.64
N ALA A 14 6.52 6.30 0.22
CA ALA A 14 6.20 5.24 -0.73
C ALA A 14 5.24 5.78 -1.81
N ILE A 15 5.45 5.37 -3.05
CA ILE A 15 4.53 5.62 -4.15
C ILE A 15 3.60 4.43 -4.26
N VAL A 16 2.30 4.70 -4.16
CA VAL A 16 1.23 3.69 -4.24
C VAL A 16 0.31 4.06 -5.38
N ASN A 17 0.05 3.12 -6.28
CA ASN A 17 -0.92 3.34 -7.34
C ASN A 17 -2.32 3.04 -6.80
N VAL A 18 -3.13 4.07 -6.61
CA VAL A 18 -4.52 3.89 -6.12
C VAL A 18 -5.54 3.92 -7.25
N LEU A 19 -5.20 4.56 -8.37
CA LEU A 19 -6.07 4.75 -9.53
C LEU A 19 -5.22 4.82 -10.82
N PRO A 20 -5.74 4.35 -11.96
CA PRO A 20 -5.03 4.45 -13.24
C PRO A 20 -4.82 5.92 -13.62
N GLY A 21 -3.56 6.32 -13.76
CA GLY A 21 -3.16 7.70 -14.07
C GLY A 21 -3.10 8.65 -12.88
N ARG A 22 -3.27 8.16 -11.64
CA ARG A 22 -3.11 8.96 -10.42
C ARG A 22 -2.28 8.22 -9.38
N ASP A 23 -1.11 8.77 -9.12
CA ASP A 23 -0.19 8.26 -8.13
C ASP A 23 -0.42 8.93 -6.78
N GLY A 24 -0.41 8.10 -5.74
CA GLY A 24 -0.48 8.56 -4.37
C GLY A 24 0.90 8.51 -3.72
N LEU A 25 1.29 9.63 -3.12
CA LEU A 25 2.51 9.71 -2.34
C LEU A 25 2.16 9.55 -0.85
N LEU A 26 2.66 8.48 -0.26
CA LEU A 26 2.54 8.21 1.16
C LEU A 26 3.83 8.67 1.85
N HIS A 27 3.73 9.73 2.66
CA HIS A 27 4.87 10.24 3.40
C HIS A 27 5.20 9.33 4.60
N ILE A 28 6.47 9.16 4.96
CA ILE A 28 6.89 8.31 6.09
C ILE A 28 6.19 8.69 7.41
N SER A 29 5.95 9.98 7.62
CA SER A 29 5.22 10.51 8.80
C SER A 29 3.72 10.17 8.82
N GLN A 30 3.18 9.68 7.70
CA GLN A 30 1.78 9.28 7.53
C GLN A 30 1.61 7.75 7.49
N ILE A 31 2.71 6.99 7.61
CA ILE A 31 2.70 5.52 7.65
C ILE A 31 2.32 5.03 9.05
N ALA A 32 2.98 5.54 10.09
CA ALA A 32 2.72 5.16 11.47
C ALA A 32 2.85 6.36 12.42
N HIS A 33 2.28 6.23 13.62
CA HIS A 33 2.49 7.19 14.72
C HIS A 33 3.90 7.09 15.33
N GLU A 34 4.61 6.00 15.02
CA GLU A 34 5.93 5.69 15.54
C GLU A 34 7.04 6.10 14.55
N ARG A 35 8.28 6.17 15.05
CA ARG A 35 9.45 6.49 14.21
C ARG A 35 9.78 5.31 13.31
N VAL A 36 9.32 5.35 12.06
CA VAL A 36 9.68 4.38 11.03
C VAL A 36 11.14 4.60 10.64
N ASN A 37 12.02 3.64 10.94
CA ASN A 37 13.44 3.71 10.55
C ASN A 37 13.66 3.26 9.10
N ALA A 38 12.90 2.26 8.65
CA ALA A 38 12.94 1.74 7.29
C ALA A 38 11.52 1.47 6.82
N ILE A 39 11.16 2.05 5.68
CA ILE A 39 9.83 1.87 5.10
C ILE A 39 9.68 0.44 4.56
N GLY A 40 10.78 -0.17 4.12
CA GLY A 40 10.84 -1.54 3.58
C GLY A 40 10.40 -2.65 4.53
N ASP A 41 10.48 -2.42 5.85
CA ASP A 41 9.99 -3.36 6.85
C ASP A 41 8.46 -3.32 6.99
N HIS A 42 7.85 -2.16 6.72
CA HIS A 42 6.40 -1.97 6.83
C HIS A 42 5.66 -2.09 5.49
N LEU A 43 6.33 -1.75 4.40
CA LEU A 43 5.80 -1.73 3.04
C LEU A 43 6.80 -2.41 2.12
N LYS A 44 6.34 -3.35 1.29
CA LYS A 44 7.15 -3.98 0.25
C LYS A 44 6.74 -3.50 -1.14
N GLU A 45 7.70 -3.42 -2.06
CA GLU A 45 7.41 -3.18 -3.48
C GLU A 45 6.50 -4.29 -4.02
N GLY A 46 5.42 -3.91 -4.70
CA GLY A 46 4.38 -4.83 -5.17
C GLY A 46 3.36 -5.27 -4.13
N GLN A 47 3.52 -4.90 -2.85
CA GLN A 47 2.54 -5.20 -1.81
C GLN A 47 1.28 -4.36 -2.00
N ILE A 48 0.11 -4.99 -1.94
CA ILE A 48 -1.17 -4.28 -1.90
C ILE A 48 -1.35 -3.67 -0.52
N VAL A 49 -1.44 -2.35 -0.47
CA VAL A 49 -1.70 -1.62 0.77
C VAL A 49 -2.97 -0.79 0.66
N LYS A 50 -3.71 -0.74 1.77
CA LYS A 50 -4.85 0.14 1.91
C LYS A 50 -4.36 1.52 2.32
N VAL A 51 -4.88 2.55 1.67
CA VAL A 51 -4.56 3.96 1.91
C VAL A 51 -5.83 4.82 1.81
N LYS A 52 -5.91 5.90 2.60
CA LYS A 52 -7.00 6.88 2.49
C LYS A 52 -6.48 8.14 1.81
N ILE A 53 -7.19 8.61 0.79
CA ILE A 53 -6.93 9.90 0.17
C ILE A 53 -7.38 10.99 1.14
N LEU A 54 -6.45 11.84 1.56
CA LEU A 54 -6.75 13.01 2.37
C LEU A 54 -6.98 14.24 1.49
N GLU A 55 -6.09 14.44 0.52
CA GLU A 55 -6.12 15.60 -0.38
C GLU A 55 -5.69 15.20 -1.79
N ALA A 56 -6.18 15.94 -2.79
CA ALA A 56 -5.78 15.81 -4.18
C ALA A 56 -5.30 17.18 -4.67
N ASP A 57 -4.10 17.24 -5.22
CA ASP A 57 -3.51 18.44 -5.80
C ASP A 57 -3.95 18.61 -7.26
N GLU A 58 -3.99 19.84 -7.79
CA GLU A 58 -4.31 20.11 -9.20
C GLU A 58 -3.33 19.44 -10.18
N LYS A 59 -2.13 19.10 -9.72
CA LYS A 59 -1.13 18.32 -10.49
C LYS A 59 -1.42 16.81 -10.53
N GLY A 60 -2.56 16.36 -10.01
CA GLY A 60 -2.96 14.95 -9.99
C GLY A 60 -2.26 14.10 -8.91
N ARG A 61 -1.51 14.74 -7.99
CA ARG A 61 -0.84 14.06 -6.89
C ARG A 61 -1.80 13.89 -5.73
N LEU A 62 -2.00 12.65 -5.29
CA LEU A 62 -2.88 12.32 -4.17
C LEU A 62 -2.05 12.20 -2.90
N ARG A 63 -2.43 12.92 -1.85
CA ARG A 63 -1.89 12.74 -0.50
C ARG A 63 -2.58 11.57 0.16
N LEU A 64 -1.81 10.54 0.44
CA LEU A 64 -2.27 9.34 1.09
C LEU A 64 -1.89 9.35 2.57
N SER A 65 -2.75 8.77 3.40
CA SER A 65 -2.43 8.47 4.79
C SER A 65 -2.83 7.06 5.16
N MET A 66 -1.90 6.37 5.83
CA MET A 66 -2.07 5.02 6.37
C MET A 66 -2.54 5.08 7.83
N LYS A 67 -2.27 6.19 8.53
CA LYS A 67 -2.77 6.46 9.90
C LYS A 67 -4.28 6.34 10.00
N ALA A 68 -5.00 6.83 9.00
CA ALA A 68 -6.46 6.75 8.96
C ALA A 68 -7.01 5.31 8.78
N LEU A 69 -6.14 4.30 8.66
CA LEU A 69 -6.51 2.89 8.48
C LEU A 69 -5.97 1.98 9.58
N LEU A 70 -4.90 2.40 10.27
CA LEU A 70 -4.41 1.75 11.48
C LEU A 70 -5.51 1.62 12.56
N GLU A 71 -6.53 2.47 12.49
CA GLU A 71 -7.68 2.45 13.40
C GLU A 71 -8.79 1.45 12.99
N GLU A 72 -8.78 0.92 11.76
CA GLU A 72 -9.92 0.17 11.22
C GLU A 72 -9.65 -1.26 10.70
N VAL A 73 -8.43 -1.72 10.37
CA VAL A 73 -8.25 -3.14 9.91
C VAL A 73 -6.86 -3.73 10.21
N PRO A 74 -6.75 -4.95 10.79
CA PRO A 74 -5.49 -5.66 10.91
C PRO A 74 -5.00 -6.13 9.53
N ALA A 75 -3.70 -5.95 9.28
CA ALA A 75 -3.02 -6.40 8.07
C ALA A 75 -3.07 -7.93 7.94
N ALA A 76 -3.99 -8.44 7.12
CA ALA A 76 -3.91 -9.80 6.61
C ALA A 76 -3.33 -9.75 5.19
N PRO A 77 -2.19 -10.40 4.91
CA PRO A 77 -1.75 -10.59 3.54
C PRO A 77 -2.73 -11.57 2.89
N VAL A 78 -3.52 -11.08 1.93
CA VAL A 78 -4.19 -11.91 0.92
C VAL A 78 -3.12 -12.47 -0.02
N VAL A 79 -2.30 -13.41 0.46
CA VAL A 79 -1.70 -14.40 -0.41
C VAL A 79 -2.65 -15.57 -0.45
N ALA A 80 -3.46 -15.59 -1.50
CA ALA A 80 -4.26 -16.74 -1.87
C ALA A 80 -3.34 -17.97 -1.99
N ALA A 81 -3.54 -18.94 -1.11
CA ALA A 81 -3.40 -20.35 -1.44
C ALA A 81 -4.81 -20.90 -1.71
N PRO A 82 -5.02 -22.08 -2.34
CA PRO A 82 -4.13 -22.95 -3.11
C PRO A 82 -4.69 -23.27 -4.51
N GLU A 83 -3.87 -23.48 -5.54
CA GLU A 83 -4.30 -24.30 -6.68
C GLU A 83 -3.87 -25.74 -6.43
N ALA A 84 -4.79 -26.50 -5.84
CA ALA A 84 -4.83 -27.95 -5.96
C ALA A 84 -6.03 -28.28 -6.86
N SER A 85 -5.77 -28.87 -8.04
CA SER A 85 -6.65 -29.81 -8.74
C SER A 85 -5.89 -30.45 -9.89
N ASP A 86 -5.39 -31.66 -9.62
CA ASP A 86 -5.44 -32.86 -10.45
C ASP A 86 -5.50 -32.72 -11.99
N GLU A 87 -4.44 -33.20 -12.67
CA GLU A 87 -4.55 -33.79 -14.01
C GLU A 87 -3.63 -35.04 -14.06
N GLN A 88 -4.19 -36.16 -13.64
CA GLN A 88 -4.01 -37.51 -14.20
C GLN A 88 -2.60 -37.89 -14.68
N ALA A 89 -1.80 -38.50 -13.79
CA ALA A 89 -0.72 -39.39 -14.21
C ALA A 89 -1.23 -40.84 -14.17
N SER A 90 -1.07 -41.49 -15.32
CA SER A 90 -1.41 -42.87 -15.70
C SER A 90 -0.97 -43.97 -14.74
#